data_AF-A0A380DRR4-F1
#
_entry.id   AF-A0A380DRR4-F1
#
_cell.length_a   1.000
_cell.length_b   1.000
_cell.length_c   1.000
_cell.angle_alpha   90.00
_cell.angle_beta   90.00
_cell.angle_gamma   90.00
#
_symmetry.space_group_name_H-M   'P 1'
#
loop_
_entity.id
_entity.type
_entity.pdbx_description
1 polymer ?
#
loop_
_entity_poly.entity_id
_entity_poly.type
_entity_poly.pdbx_seq_one_letter_code
_entity_poly.pdbx_strand_id
1 'polypeptide(L)' 'MYSIKMRSSNQDVHISGAETICEFDKIEQTVQRFYNKGFFHENGQPDFLI' A
#
# COMPACT_ATOMS: atom_id res chain seq x y z
N MET A 1 -2.10 18.88 -0.81
CA MET A 1 -1.31 17.84 -0.13
C MET A 1 -2.19 16.90 0.69
N TYR A 2 -2.06 15.59 0.43
CA TYR A 2 -2.80 14.49 1.03
C TYR A 2 -1.82 13.43 1.53
N SER A 3 -1.99 12.94 2.76
CA SER A 3 -1.23 11.81 3.29
C SER A 3 -1.91 10.52 2.87
N ILE A 4 -1.20 9.67 2.13
CA ILE A 4 -1.66 8.35 1.71
C ILE A 4 -0.80 7.33 2.44
N LYS A 5 -1.45 6.36 3.08
CA LYS A 5 -0.83 5.27 3.84
C LYS A 5 -1.36 3.94 3.31
N MET A 6 -0.55 2.90 3.37
CA MET A 6 -0.95 1.53 3.06
C MET A 6 -0.28 0.54 4.00
N ARG A 7 -1.02 -0.50 4.39
CA ARG A 7 -0.51 -1.68 5.11
C ARG A 7 -1.18 -2.93 4.54
N SER A 8 -0.38 -3.98 4.36
CA SER A 8 -0.85 -5.32 3.97
C SER A 8 -0.43 -6.37 4.99
N SER A 9 -1.25 -7.40 5.12
CA SER A 9 -1.02 -8.54 6.01
C SER A 9 -1.54 -9.85 5.42
N ASN A 10 -1.09 -10.97 5.98
CA ASN A 10 -1.65 -12.30 5.80
C ASN A 10 -1.81 -12.93 7.19
N GLN A 11 -3.04 -13.28 7.60
CA GLN A 11 -3.30 -13.85 8.93
C GLN A 11 -2.61 -13.08 10.07
N ASP A 12 -2.80 -11.75 10.09
CA ASP A 12 -2.17 -10.80 11.03
C ASP A 12 -0.64 -10.63 10.92
N VAL A 13 0.04 -11.43 10.09
CA VAL A 13 1.47 -11.26 9.79
C VAL A 13 1.65 -10.10 8.83
N HIS A 14 2.53 -9.16 9.17
CA HIS A 14 2.86 -8.03 8.30
C HIS A 14 3.53 -8.48 7.00
N ILE A 15 3.00 -8.02 5.86
CA ILE A 15 3.58 -8.26 4.53
C ILE A 15 4.32 -7.03 4.03
N SER A 16 3.64 -5.88 3.94
CA SER A 16 4.23 -4.63 3.48
C SER A 16 3.55 -3.39 4.06
N GLY A 17 4.25 -2.25 4.00
CA GLY A 17 3.74 -0.94 4.37
C GLY A 17 4.35 0.17 3.51
N ALA A 18 3.60 1.26 3.33
CA ALA A 18 4.06 2.45 2.62
C ALA A 18 3.34 3.71 3.12
N GLU A 19 4.03 4.85 3.09
CA GLU A 19 3.46 6.16 3.37
C GLU A 19 4.07 7.20 2.44
N THR A 20 3.25 8.14 1.97
CA THR A 20 3.71 9.30 1.22
C THR A 20 2.74 10.47 1.35
N ILE A 21 3.19 11.66 0.99
CA ILE A 21 2.34 12.85 0.85
C ILE A 21 2.38 13.27 -0.61
N CYS A 22 1.22 13.46 -1.23
CA CYS A 22 1.11 13.83 -2.64
C CYS A 22 0.05 14.91 -2.88
N GLU A 23 0.09 15.55 -4.04
CA GLU A 23 -0.97 16.46 -4.48
C GLU A 23 -2.20 15.69 -4.96
N PHE A 24 -3.34 16.38 -5.05
CA PHE A 24 -4.62 15.76 -5.38
C PHE A 24 -4.58 14.97 -6.69
N ASP A 25 -3.96 15.53 -7.72
CA ASP A 25 -3.81 14.95 -9.06
C ASP A 25 -2.89 13.72 -9.09
N LYS A 26 -2.20 13.42 -8.00
CA LYS A 26 -1.29 12.28 -7.84
C LYS A 26 -1.86 11.16 -6.96
N ILE A 27 -3.08 11.32 -6.43
CA ILE A 27 -3.70 10.32 -5.55
C ILE A 27 -3.86 8.98 -6.27
N GLU A 28 -4.43 8.95 -7.47
CA GLU A 28 -4.68 7.72 -8.23
C GLU A 28 -3.37 6.95 -8.50
N GLN A 29 -2.36 7.65 -9.00
CA GLN A 29 -1.03 7.08 -9.23
C GLN A 29 -0.40 6.52 -7.93
N THR A 30 -0.59 7.23 -6.82
CA THR A 30 -0.05 6.83 -5.51
C THR A 30 -0.74 5.57 -5.00
N VAL A 31 -2.07 5.51 -5.08
CA VAL A 31 -2.88 4.35 -4.68
C VAL A 31 -2.51 3.13 -5.53
N GLN A 32 -2.39 3.27 -6.85
CA GLN A 32 -1.99 2.17 -7.73
C GLN A 32 -0.59 1.64 -7.39
N ARG A 33 0.37 2.54 -7.12
CA ARG A 33 1.72 2.16 -6.68
C ARG A 33 1.68 1.39 -5.37
N PHE A 34 0.88 1.83 -4.41
CA PHE A 34 0.76 1.17 -3.10
C PHE A 34 0.05 -0.17 -3.20
N TYR A 35 -1.01 -0.27 -4.01
CA TYR A 35 -1.66 -1.55 -4.31
C TYR A 35 -0.65 -2.57 -4.86
N ASN A 36 0.11 -2.19 -5.89
CA ASN A 36 1.11 -3.07 -6.48
C ASN A 36 2.19 -3.49 -5.47
N LYS A 37 2.67 -2.54 -4.65
CA LYS A 37 3.65 -2.82 -3.60
C LYS A 37 3.11 -3.78 -2.54
N GLY A 38 1.85 -3.64 -2.14
CA GLY A 38 1.22 -4.47 -1.11
C GLY A 38 0.91 -5.88 -1.62
N PHE A 39 0.24 -5.99 -2.78
CA PHE A 39 -0.22 -7.28 -3.31
C PHE A 39 0.89 -8.18 -3.86
N PHE A 40 1.98 -7.60 -4.37
CA PHE A 40 3.04 -8.34 -5.04
C PHE A 40 4.38 -8.27 -4.29
N HIS A 41 4.34 -8.15 -2.96
CA HIS A 41 5.55 -8.10 -2.14
C HIS A 41 6.24 -9.47 -2.05
N GLU A 42 7.56 -9.48 -1.97
CA GLU A 42 8.36 -10.71 -1.81
C GLU A 42 8.14 -11.43 -0.47
N ASN A 43 7.52 -10.74 0.51
CA ASN A 43 7.27 -11.26 1.86
C ASN A 43 6.09 -12.23 1.91
N GLY A 44 5.36 -12.40 0.80
CA GLY A 44 4.22 -13.30 0.69
C GLY A 44 2.99 -12.63 0.10
N GLN A 45 1.98 -13.45 -0.16
CA GLN A 45 0.70 -12.99 -0.70
C GLN A 45 -0.19 -12.49 0.45
N PRO A 46 -0.65 -11.22 0.44
CA PRO A 46 -1.54 -10.71 1.48
C PRO A 46 -2.98 -11.20 1.29
N ASP A 47 -3.71 -11.34 2.40
CA ASP A 47 -5.16 -11.55 2.45
C ASP A 47 -5.94 -10.26 2.80
N PHE A 48 -5.22 -9.24 3.26
CA PHE A 48 -5.78 -7.95 3.68
C PHE A 48 -4.86 -6.79 3.27
N LEU A 49 -5.47 -5.70 2.79
CA LEU A 49 -4.78 -4.45 2.44
C LEU A 49 -5.67 -3.25 2.78
N ILE A 50 -5.10 -2.29 3.52
CA ILE A 50 -5.69 -0.98 3.85
C ILE A 50 -4.76 0.15 3.48
#